data_AF-A0A8X6XXP0-F1
#
_entry.id   AF-A0A8X6XXP0-F1
#
_cell.length_a   1.000
_cell.length_b   1.000
_cell.length_c   1.000
_cell.angle_alpha   90.00
_cell.angle_beta   90.00
_cell.angle_gamma   90.00
#
_symmetry.space_group_name_H-M   'P 1'
#
loop_
_entity.id
_entity.type
_entity.pdbx_description
1 polymer ?
#
loop_
_entity_poly.entity_id
_entity_poly.type
_entity_poly.pdbx_seq_one_letter_code
_entity_poly.pdbx_strand_id
1 'polypeptide(L)'
;MDSDKLSLPNRSAGEKNPIPPPKQLKLDDLSMWKKLPYDNKYPLHKRPEKDVEFVTSDLGKSLYEWYPGKKFELTSDKKTSIPFPTYISLHDPYLRTYFETLPSYKNLVDRGLITPDGKVKVHISEFNRYRMYLHHVWIMHINHIRNNHQIEEQKRLQCLLKAVEKEDSLCKKIVEKKENINADIVMKDLAVELEQIDDVEMQEYEKNPLVQSLFNWHSYQKKLQKVRLRRRLPHNQTMADRSDEELQKSNGDEDIPTKSQG
;
A
#
# COMPACT_ATOMS: atom_id res chain seq x y z
N MET A 1 38.20 79.99 4.63
CA MET A 1 37.21 78.93 4.91
C MET A 1 36.59 78.61 3.57
N ASP A 2 37.30 77.77 2.82
CA ASP A 2 37.16 77.65 1.38
C ASP A 2 36.05 76.63 1.08
N SER A 3 34.97 77.11 0.49
CA SER A 3 33.83 76.27 0.07
C SER A 3 33.96 75.80 -1.39
N ASP A 4 35.16 75.90 -1.97
CA ASP A 4 35.43 75.63 -3.39
C ASP A 4 35.89 74.20 -3.66
N LYS A 5 35.13 73.19 -3.20
CA LYS A 5 35.32 71.79 -3.66
C LYS A 5 34.01 71.01 -3.61
N LEU A 6 33.07 71.29 -4.51
CA LEU A 6 31.99 70.36 -4.91
C LEU A 6 31.26 70.90 -6.15
N SER A 7 31.95 70.98 -7.29
CA SER A 7 31.25 71.02 -8.58
C SER A 7 31.81 69.92 -9.49
N LEU A 8 30.93 69.05 -9.97
CA LEU A 8 31.25 68.07 -11.00
C LEU A 8 31.55 68.82 -12.30
N PRO A 9 32.50 68.34 -13.13
CA PRO A 9 32.78 69.00 -14.39
C PRO A 9 31.54 68.95 -15.28
N ASN A 10 31.06 70.13 -15.69
CA ASN A 10 30.06 70.28 -16.74
C ASN A 10 30.64 69.62 -18.01
N ARG A 11 30.20 68.40 -18.31
CA ARG A 11 30.45 67.78 -19.60
C ARG A 11 29.83 68.68 -20.65
N SER A 12 30.68 69.18 -21.53
CA SER A 12 30.33 69.94 -22.72
C SER A 12 29.15 69.28 -23.44
N ALA A 13 28.21 70.11 -23.87
CA ALA A 13 27.11 69.75 -24.73
C ALA A 13 27.67 69.29 -26.09
N GLY A 14 28.05 68.02 -26.19
CA GLY A 14 28.14 67.32 -27.46
C GLY A 14 26.72 66.95 -27.89
N GLU A 15 26.34 67.34 -29.11
CA GLU A 15 25.05 67.07 -29.75
C GLU A 15 24.59 65.64 -29.47
N LYS A 16 23.54 65.50 -28.65
CA LYS A 16 22.83 64.24 -28.51
C LYS A 16 21.95 64.07 -29.75
N ASN A 17 22.51 63.52 -30.82
CA ASN A 17 21.67 62.90 -31.84
C ASN A 17 20.77 61.90 -31.12
N PRO A 18 19.43 62.06 -31.16
CA PRO A 18 18.54 61.09 -30.55
C PRO A 18 18.77 59.76 -31.26
N ILE A 19 19.37 58.81 -30.55
CA ILE A 19 19.46 57.44 -31.04
C ILE A 19 18.01 57.02 -31.28
N PRO A 20 17.60 56.72 -32.52
CA PRO A 20 16.24 56.32 -32.78
C PRO A 20 15.94 55.09 -31.91
N PRO A 21 14.74 54.99 -31.33
CA PRO A 21 14.37 53.82 -30.54
C PRO A 21 14.67 52.57 -31.39
N PRO A 22 15.33 51.54 -30.82
CA PRO A 22 15.69 50.37 -31.58
C PRO A 22 14.43 49.85 -32.26
N LYS A 23 14.48 49.70 -33.59
CA LYS A 23 13.38 49.13 -34.38
C LYS A 23 12.91 47.89 -33.63
N GLN A 24 11.62 47.83 -33.30
CA GLN A 24 11.03 46.69 -32.59
C GLN A 24 11.47 45.42 -33.31
N LEU A 25 12.39 44.67 -32.69
CA LEU A 25 12.80 43.39 -33.22
C LEU A 25 11.54 42.54 -33.28
N LYS A 26 11.26 41.95 -34.44
CA LYS A 26 10.14 41.01 -34.57
C LYS A 26 10.33 39.97 -33.47
N LEU A 27 9.26 39.62 -32.75
CA LEU A 27 9.34 38.70 -31.60
C LEU A 27 10.01 37.36 -31.98
N ASP A 28 10.03 37.03 -33.26
CA ASP A 28 10.70 35.85 -33.81
C ASP A 28 12.24 35.91 -33.83
N ASP A 29 12.86 37.08 -33.74
CA ASP A 29 14.32 37.32 -33.64
C ASP A 29 14.86 37.12 -32.21
N LEU A 30 14.01 36.73 -31.26
CA LEU A 30 14.49 36.33 -29.94
C LEU A 30 15.40 35.13 -30.10
N SER A 31 16.65 35.31 -29.69
CA SER A 31 17.69 34.30 -29.83
C SER A 31 17.23 32.99 -29.18
N MET A 32 17.53 31.88 -29.85
CA MET A 32 16.96 30.54 -29.62
C MET A 32 16.85 30.14 -28.14
N TRP A 33 17.78 30.59 -27.29
CA TRP A 33 17.77 30.40 -25.84
C TRP A 33 16.49 30.86 -25.13
N LYS A 34 15.81 31.91 -25.59
CA LYS A 34 14.56 32.36 -24.95
C LYS A 34 13.41 31.37 -25.18
N LYS A 35 13.39 30.70 -26.34
CA LYS A 35 12.41 29.68 -26.75
C LYS A 35 12.67 28.29 -26.12
N LEU A 36 13.84 28.07 -25.51
CA LEU A 36 14.15 26.82 -24.81
C LEU A 36 13.29 26.68 -23.53
N PRO A 37 12.82 25.45 -23.19
CA PRO A 37 12.16 25.19 -21.92
C PRO A 37 13.09 25.54 -20.76
N TYR A 38 12.53 25.87 -19.60
CA TYR A 38 13.30 26.34 -18.43
C TYR A 38 14.36 25.33 -18.00
N ASP A 39 14.10 24.03 -18.19
CA ASP A 39 15.02 22.93 -17.91
C ASP A 39 16.32 22.97 -18.74
N ASN A 40 16.25 23.57 -19.93
CA ASN A 40 17.40 23.71 -20.84
C ASN A 40 18.17 25.02 -20.63
N LYS A 41 17.65 25.93 -19.79
CA LYS A 41 18.36 27.15 -19.40
C LYS A 41 19.20 26.80 -18.17
N TYR A 42 20.49 27.08 -18.22
CA TYR A 42 21.34 26.96 -17.03
C TYR A 42 21.21 28.26 -16.23
N PRO A 43 20.55 28.27 -15.05
CA PRO A 43 20.44 29.48 -14.25
C PRO A 43 21.80 29.74 -13.60
N LEU A 44 22.65 30.50 -14.29
CA LEU A 44 23.86 31.05 -13.72
C LEU A 44 23.45 32.20 -12.80
N HIS A 45 23.52 31.98 -11.48
CA HIS A 45 23.19 32.99 -10.48
C HIS A 45 24.07 34.25 -10.60
N LYS A 46 25.29 34.10 -11.12
CA LYS A 46 26.22 35.19 -11.48
C LYS A 46 26.92 34.83 -12.78
N ARG A 47 27.36 35.85 -13.53
CA ARG A 47 28.29 35.63 -14.65
C ARG A 47 29.57 34.99 -14.07
N PRO A 48 29.96 33.81 -14.54
CA PRO A 48 31.18 33.16 -14.06
C PRO A 48 32.40 33.96 -14.57
N GLU A 49 33.40 34.12 -13.70
CA GLU A 49 34.64 34.84 -14.01
C GLU A 49 35.56 34.02 -14.93
N LYS A 50 35.36 32.70 -14.95
CA LYS A 50 36.06 31.74 -15.80
C LYS A 50 35.07 30.98 -16.68
N ASP A 51 35.57 30.36 -17.73
CA ASP A 51 34.76 29.46 -18.56
C ASP A 51 34.18 28.32 -17.70
N VAL A 52 32.90 28.01 -17.94
CA VAL A 52 32.17 27.00 -17.19
C VAL A 52 32.49 25.63 -17.78
N GLU A 53 33.16 24.81 -16.99
CA GLU A 53 33.33 23.39 -17.29
C GLU A 53 32.10 22.61 -16.80
N PHE A 54 31.45 21.86 -17.70
CA PHE A 54 30.36 20.97 -17.34
C PHE A 54 30.91 19.58 -17.06
N VAL A 55 30.54 19.04 -15.89
CA VAL A 55 30.98 17.72 -15.44
C VAL A 55 29.80 16.87 -15.03
N THR A 56 29.88 15.55 -15.24
CA THR A 56 28.83 14.59 -14.85
C THR A 56 29.23 13.78 -13.63
N SER A 57 29.53 12.50 -13.79
CA SER A 57 29.95 11.57 -12.74
C SER A 57 31.47 11.39 -12.74
N ASP A 58 31.96 10.67 -11.73
CA ASP A 58 33.37 10.29 -11.66
C ASP A 58 33.70 9.25 -12.74
N LEU A 59 34.97 9.23 -13.15
CA LEU A 59 35.51 8.30 -14.12
C LEU A 59 35.27 6.84 -13.70
N GLY A 60 34.75 6.03 -14.61
CA GLY A 60 34.44 4.63 -14.35
C GLY A 60 33.27 4.42 -13.39
N LYS A 61 32.41 5.43 -13.17
CA LYS A 61 31.11 5.24 -12.52
C LYS A 61 29.99 5.27 -13.56
N SER A 62 29.03 4.36 -13.39
CA SER A 62 27.82 4.35 -14.21
C SER A 62 27.13 5.70 -14.15
N LEU A 63 26.87 6.28 -15.32
CA LEU A 63 26.17 7.56 -15.43
C LEU A 63 24.68 7.42 -15.08
N TYR A 64 24.11 6.24 -15.29
CA TYR A 64 22.71 5.94 -15.07
C TYR A 64 22.58 4.82 -14.04
N GLU A 65 21.91 5.12 -12.96
CA GLU A 65 21.60 4.22 -11.86
C GLU A 65 20.16 3.73 -11.95
N TRP A 66 19.91 2.57 -11.35
CA TRP A 66 18.56 2.06 -11.16
C TRP A 66 18.00 2.63 -9.86
N TYR A 67 16.81 3.22 -9.91
CA TYR A 67 16.12 3.63 -8.69
C TYR A 67 15.32 2.47 -8.09
N PRO A 68 15.17 2.41 -6.75
CA PRO A 68 14.41 1.36 -6.09
C PRO A 68 12.95 1.36 -6.56
N GLY A 69 12.47 0.19 -6.99
CA GLY A 69 11.11 0.01 -7.52
C GLY A 69 10.99 0.06 -9.04
N LYS A 70 12.07 0.31 -9.78
CA LYS A 70 12.06 0.22 -11.25
C LYS A 70 11.99 -1.24 -11.70
N LYS A 71 10.88 -1.62 -12.33
CA LYS A 71 10.82 -2.83 -13.17
C LYS A 71 11.36 -2.47 -14.55
N PHE A 72 12.07 -3.37 -15.20
CA PHE A 72 12.47 -3.18 -16.59
C PHE A 72 11.20 -3.09 -17.46
N GLU A 73 10.87 -1.90 -17.92
CA GLU A 73 9.70 -1.65 -18.77
C GLU A 73 10.16 -1.52 -20.22
N LEU A 74 9.87 -2.54 -21.04
CA LEU A 74 10.14 -2.55 -22.48
C LEU A 74 9.25 -1.56 -23.26
N THR A 75 8.14 -1.13 -22.65
CA THR A 75 6.99 -0.51 -23.31
C THR A 75 7.02 1.02 -23.34
N SER A 76 8.16 1.66 -23.06
CA SER A 76 8.21 3.12 -23.07
C SER A 76 8.34 3.65 -24.49
N ASP A 77 7.22 3.78 -25.19
CA ASP A 77 7.08 4.53 -26.45
C ASP A 77 7.40 6.04 -26.27
N LYS A 78 7.57 6.48 -25.01
CA LYS A 78 8.00 7.83 -24.65
C LYS A 78 9.52 7.86 -24.59
N LYS A 79 10.11 8.81 -25.33
CA LYS A 79 11.53 9.24 -25.43
C LYS A 79 12.19 9.64 -24.10
N THR A 80 11.93 8.89 -23.03
CA THR A 80 12.25 9.19 -21.63
C THR A 80 12.93 8.03 -20.93
N SER A 81 12.97 6.84 -21.53
CA SER A 81 13.73 5.72 -20.98
C SER A 81 15.11 5.69 -21.64
N ILE A 82 16.10 6.15 -20.87
CA ILE A 82 17.55 6.06 -21.15
C ILE A 82 18.02 7.05 -22.24
N PRO A 83 18.78 8.11 -21.89
CA PRO A 83 19.14 9.18 -22.82
C PRO A 83 20.15 8.82 -23.91
N PHE A 84 20.68 7.59 -23.96
CA PHE A 84 21.78 7.24 -24.85
C PHE A 84 21.55 5.93 -25.61
N PRO A 85 21.43 5.99 -26.95
CA PRO A 85 21.60 4.83 -27.81
C PRO A 85 23.09 4.47 -28.04
N THR A 86 24.04 5.23 -27.49
CA THR A 86 25.49 5.03 -27.72
C THR A 86 26.25 4.79 -26.42
N TYR A 87 27.08 3.75 -26.42
CA TYR A 87 27.97 3.41 -25.33
C TYR A 87 29.00 4.51 -25.05
N ILE A 88 29.25 4.82 -23.77
CA ILE A 88 30.23 5.82 -23.31
C ILE A 88 31.25 5.11 -22.41
N SER A 89 32.47 4.92 -22.91
CA SER A 89 33.52 4.18 -22.21
C SER A 89 33.93 4.82 -20.88
N LEU A 90 33.95 6.16 -20.78
CA LEU A 90 34.36 6.88 -19.56
C LEU A 90 33.43 6.64 -18.36
N HIS A 91 32.21 6.17 -18.60
CA HIS A 91 31.23 5.85 -17.56
C HIS A 91 31.07 4.34 -17.34
N ASP A 92 31.90 3.52 -17.97
CA ASP A 92 31.85 2.07 -17.79
C ASP A 92 32.54 1.64 -16.48
N PRO A 93 31.83 1.03 -15.53
CA PRO A 93 32.43 0.50 -14.31
C PRO A 93 33.51 -0.56 -14.55
N TYR A 94 33.41 -1.33 -15.64
CA TYR A 94 34.36 -2.38 -15.97
C TYR A 94 35.68 -1.85 -16.54
N LEU A 95 35.68 -0.61 -17.07
CA LEU A 95 36.90 0.06 -17.56
C LEU A 95 37.61 0.87 -16.47
N ARG A 96 37.06 0.91 -15.26
CA ARG A 96 37.61 1.71 -14.16
C ARG A 96 39.09 1.38 -13.86
N THR A 97 39.43 0.11 -13.79
CA THR A 97 40.82 -0.35 -13.51
C THR A 97 41.80 0.09 -14.60
N TYR A 98 41.36 0.12 -15.85
CA TYR A 98 42.16 0.63 -16.97
C TYR A 98 42.46 2.12 -16.80
N PHE A 99 41.44 2.91 -16.43
CA PHE A 99 41.57 4.35 -16.25
C PHE A 99 42.34 4.77 -14.99
N GLU A 100 42.34 3.96 -13.94
CA GLU A 100 43.08 4.23 -12.69
C GLU A 100 44.62 4.14 -12.87
N THR A 101 45.10 3.56 -13.97
CA THR A 101 46.53 3.55 -14.28
C THR A 101 47.06 4.97 -14.53
N LEU A 102 48.16 5.34 -13.86
CA LEU A 102 48.74 6.69 -13.94
C LEU A 102 48.97 7.20 -15.38
N PRO A 103 49.47 6.39 -16.33
CA PRO A 103 49.65 6.84 -17.71
C PRO A 103 48.33 7.15 -18.41
N SER A 104 47.31 6.30 -18.23
CA SER A 104 45.99 6.48 -18.82
C SER A 104 45.28 7.69 -18.23
N TYR A 105 45.34 7.85 -16.90
CA TYR A 105 44.75 8.99 -16.21
C TYR A 105 45.34 10.31 -16.69
N LYS A 106 46.67 10.41 -16.73
CA LYS A 106 47.37 11.62 -17.25
C LYS A 106 46.97 11.92 -18.69
N ASN A 107 46.96 10.91 -19.55
CA ASN A 107 46.56 11.08 -20.95
C ASN A 107 45.10 11.57 -21.09
N LEU A 108 44.19 11.12 -20.23
CA LEU A 108 42.80 11.60 -20.22
C LEU A 108 42.69 13.06 -19.75
N VAL A 109 43.49 13.46 -18.75
CA VAL A 109 43.58 14.85 -18.27
C VAL A 109 44.17 15.75 -19.36
N ASP A 110 45.28 15.34 -19.97
CA ASP A 110 45.99 16.09 -21.01
C ASP A 110 45.11 16.29 -22.26
N ARG A 111 44.27 15.31 -22.58
CA ARG A 111 43.27 15.40 -23.65
C ARG A 111 42.03 16.21 -23.27
N GLY A 112 41.90 16.66 -22.02
CA GLY A 112 40.75 17.42 -21.55
C GLY A 112 39.44 16.64 -21.48
N LEU A 113 39.49 15.31 -21.40
CA LEU A 113 38.30 14.46 -21.28
C LEU A 113 37.80 14.37 -19.82
N ILE A 114 38.71 14.53 -18.88
CA ILE A 114 38.42 14.53 -17.44
C ILE A 114 39.02 15.75 -16.75
N THR A 115 38.47 16.11 -15.60
CA THR A 115 39.11 17.07 -14.69
C THR A 115 40.26 16.40 -13.94
N PRO A 116 41.21 17.19 -13.37
CA PRO A 116 42.23 16.66 -12.47
C PRO A 116 41.66 15.91 -11.26
N ASP A 117 40.42 16.26 -10.87
CA ASP A 117 39.66 15.62 -9.79
C ASP A 117 38.99 14.30 -10.20
N GLY A 118 39.14 13.86 -11.45
CA GLY A 118 38.64 12.57 -11.93
C GLY A 118 37.17 12.59 -12.38
N LYS A 119 36.61 13.76 -12.68
CA LYS A 119 35.25 13.89 -13.21
C LYS A 119 35.26 13.97 -14.73
N VAL A 120 34.27 13.37 -15.37
CA VAL A 120 34.15 13.41 -16.83
C VAL A 120 33.64 14.78 -17.28
N LYS A 121 34.39 15.43 -18.18
CA LYS A 121 33.98 16.68 -18.83
C LYS A 121 33.00 16.36 -19.96
N VAL A 122 31.95 17.14 -20.07
CA VAL A 122 30.88 16.92 -21.06
C VAL A 122 30.48 18.21 -21.75
N HIS A 123 29.79 18.08 -22.88
CA HIS A 123 29.16 19.22 -23.53
C HIS A 123 27.87 19.64 -22.79
N ILE A 124 27.46 20.91 -22.94
CA ILE A 124 26.23 21.43 -22.31
C ILE A 124 24.98 20.60 -22.65
N SER A 125 24.90 20.05 -23.86
CA SER A 125 23.78 19.21 -24.28
C SER A 125 23.69 17.90 -23.49
N GLU A 126 24.83 17.28 -23.22
CA GLU A 126 24.91 16.03 -22.46
C GLU A 126 24.66 16.30 -20.97
N PHE A 127 25.21 17.41 -20.47
CA PHE A 127 24.95 17.87 -19.12
C PHE A 127 23.46 18.13 -18.85
N ASN A 128 22.77 18.81 -19.78
CA ASN A 128 21.34 19.05 -19.65
C ASN A 128 20.53 17.75 -19.65
N ARG A 129 20.88 16.78 -20.51
CA ARG A 129 20.26 15.45 -20.51
C ARG A 129 20.48 14.72 -19.19
N TYR A 130 21.71 14.77 -18.67
CA TYR A 130 22.04 14.17 -17.38
C TYR A 130 21.24 14.81 -16.25
N ARG A 131 21.09 16.14 -16.24
CA ARG A 131 20.24 16.85 -15.26
C ARG A 131 18.77 16.43 -15.35
N MET A 132 18.22 16.31 -16.55
CA MET A 132 16.86 15.82 -16.74
C MET A 132 16.69 14.40 -16.20
N TYR A 133 17.68 13.53 -16.44
CA TYR A 133 17.70 12.18 -15.90
C TYR A 133 17.72 12.18 -14.36
N LEU A 134 18.62 12.96 -13.73
CA LEU A 134 18.68 13.07 -12.26
C LEU A 134 17.36 13.56 -11.67
N HIS A 135 16.73 14.55 -12.31
CA HIS A 135 15.43 15.04 -11.90
C HIS A 135 14.34 13.97 -12.01
N HIS A 136 14.33 13.20 -13.11
CA HIS A 136 13.41 12.07 -13.27
C HIS A 136 13.61 11.01 -12.17
N VAL A 137 14.85 10.61 -11.89
CA VAL A 137 15.19 9.67 -10.81
C VAL A 137 14.68 10.17 -9.46
N TRP A 138 14.91 11.45 -9.17
CA TRP A 138 14.46 12.07 -7.93
C TRP A 138 12.92 12.04 -7.80
N ILE A 139 12.18 12.41 -8.85
CA ILE A 139 10.71 12.31 -8.87
C ILE A 139 10.27 10.86 -8.65
N MET A 140 10.88 9.90 -9.33
CA MET A 140 10.54 8.48 -9.18
C MET A 140 10.78 7.97 -7.76
N HIS A 141 11.89 8.37 -7.14
CA HIS A 141 12.20 8.02 -5.77
C HIS A 141 11.17 8.59 -4.78
N ILE A 142 10.80 9.86 -4.93
CA ILE A 142 9.75 10.49 -4.11
C ILE A 142 8.41 9.78 -4.30
N ASN A 143 8.03 9.48 -5.53
CA ASN A 143 6.79 8.76 -5.82
C ASN A 143 6.80 7.36 -5.20
N HIS A 144 7.94 6.65 -5.22
CA HIS A 144 8.07 5.35 -4.58
C HIS A 144 7.85 5.44 -3.06
N ILE A 145 8.48 6.40 -2.38
CA ILE A 145 8.29 6.65 -0.94
C ILE A 145 6.82 6.96 -0.64
N ARG A 146 6.21 7.85 -1.44
CA ARG A 146 4.80 8.24 -1.29
C ARG A 146 3.86 7.04 -1.44
N ASN A 147 4.09 6.20 -2.45
CA ASN A 147 3.29 5.01 -2.68
C ASN A 147 3.44 4.01 -1.53
N ASN A 148 4.64 3.81 -1.01
CA ASN A 148 4.87 2.92 0.14
C ASN A 148 4.13 3.42 1.39
N HIS A 149 4.16 4.73 1.66
CA HIS A 149 3.41 5.31 2.77
C HIS A 149 1.90 5.10 2.61
N GLN A 150 1.37 5.28 1.40
CA GLN A 150 -0.05 5.03 1.12
C GLN A 150 -0.44 3.55 1.33
N ILE A 151 0.42 2.62 0.90
CA ILE A 151 0.21 1.19 1.10
C ILE A 151 0.19 0.85 2.60
N GLU A 152 1.10 1.44 3.39
CA GLU A 152 1.15 1.22 4.84
C GLU A 152 -0.07 1.78 5.56
N GLU A 153 -0.51 2.99 5.18
CA GLU A 153 -1.72 3.60 5.71
C GLU A 153 -2.97 2.78 5.38
N GLN A 154 -3.10 2.30 4.14
CA GLN A 154 -4.19 1.42 3.73
C GLN A 154 -4.21 0.12 4.54
N LYS A 155 -3.05 -0.49 4.79
CA LYS A 155 -2.95 -1.69 5.64
C LYS A 155 -3.41 -1.38 7.07
N ARG A 156 -3.02 -0.24 7.63
CA ARG A 156 -3.45 0.19 8.97
C ARG A 156 -4.96 0.38 9.04
N LEU A 157 -5.54 1.09 8.07
CA LEU A 157 -6.99 1.29 7.97
C LEU A 157 -7.74 -0.04 7.83
N GLN A 158 -7.21 -0.96 7.01
CA GLN A 158 -7.80 -2.29 6.85
C GLN A 158 -7.78 -3.10 8.16
N CYS A 159 -6.70 -3.00 8.95
CA CYS A 159 -6.63 -3.65 10.26
C CYS A 159 -7.63 -3.05 11.25
N LEU A 160 -7.80 -1.72 11.26
CA LEU A 160 -8.79 -1.04 12.11
C LEU A 160 -10.21 -1.45 11.72
N LEU A 161 -10.54 -1.47 10.44
CA LEU A 161 -11.85 -1.91 9.95
C LEU A 161 -12.18 -3.33 10.43
N LYS A 162 -11.22 -4.26 10.28
CA LYS A 162 -11.36 -5.64 10.77
C LYS A 162 -11.53 -5.72 12.30
N ALA A 163 -10.98 -4.78 13.07
CA ALA A 163 -11.16 -4.74 14.52
C ALA A 163 -12.56 -4.27 14.89
N VAL A 164 -13.04 -3.20 14.25
CA VAL A 164 -14.41 -2.67 14.44
C VAL A 164 -15.45 -3.73 14.06
N GLU A 165 -15.28 -4.41 12.92
CA GLU A 165 -16.18 -5.49 12.49
C GLU A 165 -16.26 -6.63 13.53
N LYS A 166 -15.15 -6.96 14.20
CA LYS A 166 -15.13 -7.97 15.26
C LYS A 166 -15.87 -7.49 16.50
N GLU A 167 -15.65 -6.24 16.92
CA GLU A 167 -16.35 -5.64 18.06
C GLU A 167 -17.86 -5.58 17.81
N ASP A 168 -18.28 -5.13 16.62
CA ASP A 168 -19.69 -5.12 16.22
C ASP A 168 -20.31 -6.52 16.25
N SER A 169 -19.57 -7.54 15.77
CA SER A 169 -20.04 -8.93 15.83
C SER A 169 -20.20 -9.43 17.27
N LEU A 170 -19.35 -8.97 18.18
CA LEU A 170 -19.41 -9.31 19.60
C LEU A 170 -20.57 -8.57 20.29
N CYS A 171 -20.77 -7.30 20.00
CA CYS A 171 -21.92 -6.51 20.46
C CYS A 171 -23.25 -7.16 20.02
N LYS A 172 -23.38 -7.57 18.75
CA LYS A 172 -24.57 -8.29 18.26
C LYS A 172 -24.84 -9.57 19.06
N LYS A 173 -23.81 -10.39 19.31
CA LYS A 173 -23.93 -11.60 20.13
C LYS A 173 -24.33 -11.30 21.58
N ILE A 174 -23.86 -10.19 22.15
CA ILE A 174 -24.25 -9.77 23.51
C ILE A 174 -25.72 -9.37 23.55
N VAL A 175 -26.18 -8.59 22.57
CA VAL A 175 -27.59 -8.17 22.47
C VAL A 175 -28.49 -9.39 22.32
N GLU A 176 -28.19 -10.30 21.40
CA GLU A 176 -28.96 -11.54 21.20
C GLU A 176 -29.02 -12.39 22.49
N LYS A 177 -27.92 -12.50 23.23
CA LYS A 177 -27.92 -13.21 24.53
C LYS A 177 -28.80 -12.51 25.56
N LYS A 178 -28.78 -11.17 25.62
CA LYS A 178 -29.64 -10.40 26.54
C LYS A 178 -31.11 -10.58 26.18
N GLU A 179 -31.47 -10.53 24.90
CA GLU A 179 -32.84 -10.77 24.43
C GLU A 179 -33.34 -12.17 24.82
N ASN A 180 -32.51 -13.20 24.64
CA ASN A 180 -32.84 -14.56 25.07
C ASN A 180 -33.05 -14.68 26.58
N ILE A 181 -32.18 -14.05 27.40
CA ILE A 181 -32.34 -14.03 28.86
C ILE A 181 -33.62 -13.30 29.26
N ASN A 182 -33.91 -12.16 28.64
CA ASN A 182 -35.12 -11.40 28.91
C ASN A 182 -36.37 -12.20 28.55
N ALA A 183 -36.37 -12.91 27.42
CA ALA A 183 -37.46 -13.82 27.06
C ALA A 183 -37.63 -14.93 28.10
N ASP A 184 -36.53 -15.55 28.57
CA ASP A 184 -36.59 -16.58 29.63
C ASP A 184 -37.19 -16.05 30.94
N ILE A 185 -36.91 -14.79 31.31
CA ILE A 185 -37.50 -14.15 32.50
C ILE A 185 -39.01 -13.97 32.31
N VAL A 186 -39.43 -13.34 31.20
CA VAL A 186 -40.86 -13.13 30.89
C VAL A 186 -41.63 -14.45 30.88
N MET A 187 -41.04 -15.50 30.30
CA MET A 187 -41.67 -16.83 30.25
C MET A 187 -41.79 -17.49 31.63
N LYS A 188 -40.86 -17.21 32.56
CA LYS A 188 -40.96 -17.69 33.94
C LYS A 188 -42.02 -16.92 34.72
N ASP A 189 -42.07 -15.61 34.57
CA ASP A 189 -43.05 -14.77 35.25
C ASP A 189 -44.48 -15.15 34.81
N LEU A 190 -44.70 -15.33 33.50
CA LEU A 190 -45.97 -15.84 32.95
C LEU A 190 -46.34 -17.23 33.48
N ALA A 191 -45.36 -18.13 33.65
CA ALA A 191 -45.64 -19.46 34.19
C ALA A 191 -46.11 -19.38 35.67
N VAL A 192 -45.50 -18.50 36.46
CA VAL A 192 -45.92 -18.25 37.85
C VAL A 192 -47.30 -17.63 37.92
N GLU A 193 -47.64 -16.69 37.03
CA GLU A 193 -48.98 -16.12 36.94
C GLU A 193 -50.02 -17.19 36.59
N LEU A 194 -49.71 -18.10 35.65
CA LEU A 194 -50.61 -19.19 35.26
C LEU A 194 -50.82 -20.23 36.38
N GLU A 195 -49.81 -20.49 37.22
CA GLU A 195 -49.95 -21.39 38.38
C GLU A 195 -50.85 -20.81 39.49
N GLN A 196 -51.14 -19.51 39.46
CA GLN A 196 -51.99 -18.81 40.43
C GLN A 196 -53.46 -18.68 39.99
N ILE A 197 -53.81 -19.16 38.79
CA ILE A 197 -55.19 -19.13 38.26
C ILE A 197 -55.96 -20.37 38.76
N ASP A 198 -57.14 -20.17 39.34
CA ASP A 198 -58.01 -21.25 39.84
C ASP A 198 -58.59 -22.11 38.69
N ASP A 199 -58.84 -23.40 38.95
CA ASP A 199 -59.26 -24.44 37.98
C ASP A 199 -60.50 -24.10 37.13
N VAL A 200 -61.31 -23.12 37.53
CA VAL A 200 -62.53 -22.69 36.83
C VAL A 200 -62.23 -21.75 35.66
N GLU A 201 -61.16 -20.95 35.71
CA GLU A 201 -60.75 -20.03 34.62
C GLU A 201 -59.83 -20.71 33.58
N MET A 202 -59.23 -21.85 33.91
CA MET A 202 -58.30 -22.62 33.07
C MET A 202 -58.85 -23.01 31.68
N GLN A 203 -60.16 -23.23 31.54
CA GLN A 203 -60.77 -23.65 30.28
C GLN A 203 -60.86 -22.54 29.21
N GLU A 204 -60.86 -21.27 29.62
CA GLU A 204 -60.79 -20.14 28.68
C GLU A 204 -59.35 -19.89 28.20
N TYR A 205 -58.35 -20.12 29.05
CA TYR A 205 -56.94 -19.92 28.74
C TYR A 205 -56.31 -21.00 27.85
N GLU A 206 -56.83 -22.23 27.82
CA GLU A 206 -56.36 -23.29 26.91
C GLU A 206 -56.52 -22.93 25.42
N LYS A 207 -57.43 -22.02 25.09
CA LYS A 207 -57.63 -21.51 23.73
C LYS A 207 -56.72 -20.34 23.39
N ASN A 208 -56.01 -19.78 24.37
CA ASN A 208 -55.11 -18.65 24.15
C ASN A 208 -53.81 -19.13 23.46
N PRO A 209 -53.47 -18.61 22.27
CA PRO A 209 -52.29 -19.05 21.52
C PRO A 209 -50.96 -18.78 22.25
N LEU A 210 -50.91 -17.82 23.17
CA LEU A 210 -49.73 -17.57 24.02
C LEU A 210 -49.53 -18.70 25.03
N VAL A 211 -50.60 -19.19 25.65
CA VAL A 211 -50.57 -20.29 26.63
C VAL A 211 -50.16 -21.61 25.96
N GLN A 212 -50.71 -21.89 24.76
CA GLN A 212 -50.29 -23.05 23.97
C GLN A 212 -48.81 -22.99 23.55
N SER A 213 -48.33 -21.80 23.19
CA SER A 213 -46.91 -21.59 22.86
C SER A 213 -46.00 -21.83 24.08
N LEU A 214 -46.46 -21.50 25.29
CA LEU A 214 -45.76 -21.73 26.55
C LEU A 214 -45.69 -23.23 26.92
N PHE A 215 -46.78 -23.99 26.75
CA PHE A 215 -46.77 -25.45 26.90
C PHE A 215 -45.81 -26.14 25.91
N ASN A 216 -45.78 -25.66 24.67
CA ASN A 216 -44.83 -26.12 23.65
C ASN A 216 -43.39 -25.79 24.04
N TRP A 217 -43.14 -24.60 24.61
CA TRP A 217 -41.83 -24.21 25.12
C TRP A 217 -41.37 -25.06 26.33
N HIS A 218 -42.24 -25.32 27.31
CA HIS A 218 -41.94 -26.25 28.42
C HIS A 218 -41.63 -27.68 27.94
N SER A 219 -42.39 -28.16 26.95
CA SER A 219 -42.15 -29.44 26.29
C SER A 219 -40.79 -29.46 25.58
N TYR A 220 -40.41 -28.34 24.95
CA TYR A 220 -39.11 -28.15 24.31
C TYR A 220 -37.95 -28.09 25.32
N GLN A 221 -38.12 -27.40 26.45
CA GLN A 221 -37.13 -27.35 27.54
C GLN A 221 -36.87 -28.74 28.15
N LYS A 222 -37.94 -29.52 28.41
CA LYS A 222 -37.81 -30.92 28.87
C LYS A 222 -37.05 -31.78 27.86
N LYS A 223 -37.25 -31.59 26.55
CA LYS A 223 -36.49 -32.27 25.49
C LYS A 223 -35.00 -31.86 25.52
N LEU A 224 -34.69 -30.57 25.64
CA LEU A 224 -33.31 -30.08 25.72
C LEU A 224 -32.56 -30.62 26.95
N GLN A 225 -33.21 -30.69 28.11
CA GLN A 225 -32.64 -31.27 29.33
C GLN A 225 -32.30 -32.76 29.15
N LYS A 226 -33.21 -33.54 28.55
CA LYS A 226 -32.95 -34.95 28.21
C LYS A 226 -31.74 -35.12 27.27
N VAL A 227 -31.58 -34.24 26.27
CA VAL A 227 -30.43 -34.27 25.35
C VAL A 227 -29.12 -33.88 26.05
N ARG A 228 -29.14 -32.87 26.94
CA ARG A 228 -27.97 -32.47 27.73
C ARG A 228 -27.54 -33.57 28.71
N LEU A 229 -28.49 -34.26 29.34
CA LEU A 229 -28.22 -35.41 30.22
C LEU A 229 -27.60 -36.58 29.45
N ARG A 230 -28.10 -36.88 28.24
CA ARG A 230 -27.52 -37.92 27.36
C ARG A 230 -26.07 -37.61 26.92
N ARG A 231 -25.72 -36.34 26.72
CA ARG A 231 -24.35 -35.93 26.35
C ARG A 231 -23.36 -35.93 27.52
N ARG A 232 -23.84 -35.94 28.77
CA ARG A 232 -23.01 -35.94 29.98
C ARG A 232 -22.73 -37.34 30.56
N LEU A 233 -23.37 -38.39 30.04
CA LEU A 233 -23.07 -39.77 30.44
C LEU A 233 -21.77 -40.24 29.76
N PRO A 234 -20.74 -40.69 30.51
CA PRO A 234 -19.54 -41.28 29.92
C PRO A 234 -19.85 -42.62 29.24
N HIS A 235 -19.17 -42.90 28.13
CA HIS A 235 -19.37 -44.02 27.20
C HIS A 235 -18.94 -45.40 27.74
N ASN A 236 -19.18 -45.71 29.02
CA ASN A 236 -18.71 -46.94 29.68
C ASN A 236 -19.84 -47.85 30.21
N GLN A 237 -21.01 -47.86 29.57
CA GLN A 237 -22.11 -48.78 29.91
C GLN A 237 -22.77 -49.43 28.68
N THR A 238 -22.11 -49.43 27.52
CA THR A 238 -22.62 -50.12 26.30
C THR A 238 -22.03 -51.52 26.11
N MET A 239 -21.22 -52.02 27.06
CA MET A 239 -20.63 -53.37 27.02
C MET A 239 -21.25 -54.34 28.03
N ALA A 240 -22.09 -53.87 28.95
CA ALA A 240 -22.81 -54.75 29.89
C ALA A 240 -24.14 -55.25 29.31
N ASP A 241 -24.83 -54.43 28.51
CA ASP A 241 -26.13 -54.80 27.92
C ASP A 241 -26.01 -55.71 26.68
N ARG A 242 -24.82 -55.85 26.08
CA ARG A 242 -24.58 -56.80 24.97
C ARG A 242 -24.30 -58.23 25.45
N SER A 243 -23.83 -58.42 26.68
CA SER A 243 -23.59 -59.74 27.26
C SER A 243 -24.87 -60.43 27.74
N ASP A 244 -25.94 -59.67 28.01
CA ASP A 244 -27.22 -60.24 28.46
C ASP A 244 -28.16 -60.60 27.29
N GLU A 245 -28.00 -60.00 26.11
CA GLU A 245 -28.71 -60.40 24.88
C GLU A 245 -28.11 -61.65 24.20
N GLU A 246 -26.83 -61.96 24.41
CA GLU A 246 -26.19 -63.17 23.88
C GLU A 246 -26.45 -64.42 24.74
N LEU A 247 -26.83 -64.27 26.01
CA LEU A 247 -27.18 -65.40 26.91
C LEU A 247 -28.66 -65.80 26.90
N GLN A 248 -29.52 -65.09 26.17
CA GLN A 248 -30.91 -65.50 25.92
C GLN A 248 -31.15 -66.14 24.55
N LYS A 249 -30.13 -66.23 23.68
CA LYS A 249 -30.21 -66.93 22.38
C LYS A 249 -29.70 -68.37 22.40
N SER A 250 -29.28 -68.90 23.56
CA SER A 250 -28.75 -70.27 23.68
C SER A 250 -29.67 -71.28 24.38
N ASN A 251 -30.93 -70.93 24.69
CA ASN A 251 -31.91 -71.84 25.27
C ASN A 251 -33.30 -71.60 24.62
N GLY A 252 -33.61 -72.35 23.56
CA GLY A 252 -34.91 -72.31 22.91
C GLY A 252 -34.90 -72.96 21.52
N ASP A 253 -35.34 -74.21 21.50
CA ASP A 253 -35.89 -74.97 20.36
C ASP A 253 -34.91 -75.72 19.44
N GLU A 254 -34.57 -76.93 19.90
CA GLU A 254 -34.60 -78.10 19.02
C GLU A 254 -36.03 -78.29 18.50
N ASP A 255 -36.22 -78.26 17.17
CA ASP A 255 -37.24 -79.11 16.54
C ASP A 255 -36.89 -79.41 15.07
N ILE A 256 -37.04 -80.70 14.76
CA ILE A 256 -36.55 -81.43 13.59
C ILE A 256 -37.41 -81.14 12.34
N PRO A 257 -36.83 -80.98 11.14
CA PRO A 257 -37.62 -80.90 9.91
C PRO A 257 -38.01 -82.29 9.42
N THR A 258 -39.30 -82.62 9.52
CA THR A 258 -39.89 -83.74 8.78
C THR A 258 -39.99 -83.39 7.30
N LYS A 259 -39.35 -84.24 6.49
CA LYS A 259 -39.53 -84.32 5.03
C LYS A 259 -40.98 -84.64 4.68
N SER A 260 -41.54 -83.94 3.69
CA SER A 260 -42.48 -84.55 2.75
C SER A 260 -42.27 -84.00 1.35
N GLN A 261 -41.85 -84.90 0.47
CA GLN A 261 -41.91 -84.78 -0.98
C GLN A 261 -43.38 -84.75 -1.45
N GLY A 262 -43.62 -84.07 -2.56
CA GLY A 262 -44.88 -84.04 -3.29
C GLY A 262 -44.84 -82.93 -4.33
#